data_AF-A0AAF0CGG0-F1
#
_entry.id   AF-A0AAF0CGG0-F1
#
_cell.length_a   1.000
_cell.length_b   1.000
_cell.length_c   1.000
_cell.angle_alpha   90.00
_cell.angle_beta   90.00
_cell.angle_gamma   90.00
#
_symmetry.space_group_name_H-M   'P 1'
#
loop_
_entity.id
_entity.type
_entity.pdbx_description
1 polymer ?
#
loop_
_entity_poly.entity_id
_entity_poly.type
_entity_poly.pdbx_seq_one_letter_code
_entity_poly.pdbx_strand_id
1 'polypeptide(L)'
;MHDGFKHALLNNRPTLLRRWETLLRAERVQTPMAHPDTLVHLMDWTLDQLFAEIQHPKLRRHHPKSEGLSGPGQLCVCGQNPLLTYFSTAEQAMIETLLVERANTNRLSAVERDVSLSELKSALHAIARREIDSFCAVCRGRIQQAAKDTASPRH
;
A
#
# COMPACT_ATOMS: atom_id res chain seq x y z
N MET A 1 -1.07 -12.87 13.32
CA MET A 1 -1.32 -13.51 12.01
C MET A 1 -0.96 -14.99 12.04
N HIS A 2 -1.91 -15.84 11.61
CA HIS A 2 -1.72 -17.29 11.52
C HIS A 2 -0.70 -17.68 10.45
N ASP A 3 0.15 -18.67 10.73
CA ASP A 3 1.23 -19.06 9.83
C ASP A 3 0.72 -19.69 8.53
N GLY A 4 -0.38 -20.46 8.57
CA GLY A 4 -1.00 -20.98 7.35
C GLY A 4 -1.47 -19.86 6.39
N PHE A 5 -1.93 -18.74 6.93
CA PHE A 5 -2.34 -17.57 6.15
C PHE A 5 -1.13 -16.88 5.49
N LYS A 6 -0.02 -16.77 6.22
CA LYS A 6 1.24 -16.22 5.70
C LYS A 6 1.80 -17.08 4.56
N HIS A 7 1.84 -18.40 4.75
CA HIS A 7 2.33 -19.34 3.73
C HIS A 7 1.43 -19.32 2.50
N ALA A 8 0.11 -19.26 2.67
CA ALA A 8 -0.82 -19.12 1.54
C ALA A 8 -0.53 -17.85 0.73
N LEU A 9 -0.29 -16.71 1.39
CA LEU A 9 0.03 -15.46 0.70
C LEU A 9 1.40 -15.51 -0.02
N LEU A 10 2.42 -16.09 0.62
CA LEU A 10 3.75 -16.27 0.03
C LEU A 10 3.74 -17.19 -1.20
N ASN A 11 3.06 -18.34 -1.10
CA ASN A 11 2.92 -19.29 -2.19
C ASN A 11 2.16 -18.71 -3.38
N ASN A 12 1.28 -17.73 -3.12
CA ASN A 12 0.50 -17.03 -4.14
C ASN A 12 1.11 -15.70 -4.58
N ARG A 13 2.36 -15.39 -4.22
CA ARG A 13 3.06 -14.17 -4.66
C ARG A 13 2.96 -13.93 -6.18
N PRO A 14 3.20 -14.92 -7.07
CA PRO A 14 3.10 -14.69 -8.51
C PRO A 14 1.68 -14.35 -8.97
N THR A 15 0.67 -15.01 -8.40
CA THR A 15 -0.75 -14.75 -8.68
C THR A 15 -1.15 -13.36 -8.20
N LEU A 16 -0.72 -12.98 -7.00
CA LEU A 16 -0.95 -11.66 -6.42
C LEU A 16 -0.34 -10.56 -7.29
N LEU A 17 0.92 -10.70 -7.70
CA LEU A 17 1.59 -9.72 -8.58
C LEU A 17 0.84 -9.55 -9.90
N ARG A 18 0.52 -10.66 -10.58
CA ARG A 18 -0.22 -10.61 -11.85
C ARG A 18 -1.58 -9.93 -11.68
N ARG A 19 -2.29 -10.27 -10.60
CA ARG A 19 -3.62 -9.69 -10.34
C ARG A 19 -3.53 -8.21 -10.02
N TRP A 20 -2.57 -7.82 -9.19
CA TRP A 20 -2.33 -6.42 -8.85
C TRP A 20 -1.93 -5.61 -10.08
N GLU A 21 -1.04 -6.11 -10.92
CA GLU A 21 -0.66 -5.43 -12.17
C GLU A 21 -1.88 -5.25 -13.08
N THR A 22 -2.74 -6.27 -13.19
CA THR A 22 -3.97 -6.19 -13.97
C THR A 22 -4.89 -5.08 -13.46
N LEU A 23 -5.08 -5.00 -12.14
CA LEU A 23 -5.89 -3.95 -11.51
C LEU A 23 -5.27 -2.57 -11.72
N LEU A 24 -3.97 -2.44 -11.52
CA LEU A 24 -3.24 -1.18 -11.66
C LEU A 24 -3.29 -0.66 -13.11
N ARG A 25 -3.19 -1.54 -14.11
CA ARG A 25 -3.29 -1.17 -15.53
C ARG A 25 -4.71 -0.80 -15.96
N ALA A 26 -5.73 -1.25 -15.23
CA ALA A 26 -7.12 -0.87 -15.50
C ALA A 26 -7.47 0.54 -14.98
N GLU A 27 -6.64 1.10 -14.08
CA GLU A 27 -6.86 2.40 -13.49
C GLU A 27 -6.53 3.55 -14.45
N ARG A 28 -7.25 4.66 -14.31
CA ARG A 28 -7.02 5.85 -15.12
C ARG A 28 -5.74 6.57 -14.66
N VAL A 29 -4.80 6.77 -15.58
CA VAL A 29 -3.58 7.55 -15.32
C VAL A 29 -3.94 9.03 -15.13
N GLN A 30 -3.79 9.53 -13.90
CA GLN A 30 -4.06 10.93 -13.56
C GLN A 30 -2.82 11.83 -13.68
N THR A 31 -1.64 11.27 -13.46
CA THR A 31 -0.35 11.99 -13.56
C THR A 31 0.66 11.11 -14.29
N PRO A 32 1.70 11.68 -14.94
CA PRO A 32 2.75 10.87 -15.56
C PRO A 32 3.43 9.91 -14.59
N MET A 33 3.52 10.29 -13.30
CA MET A 33 4.08 9.43 -12.24
C MET A 33 3.12 8.32 -11.79
N ALA A 34 1.84 8.40 -12.16
CA ALA A 34 0.84 7.36 -11.93
C ALA A 34 0.80 6.33 -13.08
N HIS A 35 1.73 6.38 -14.04
CA HIS A 35 1.75 5.42 -15.13
C HIS A 35 2.03 4.00 -14.59
N PRO A 36 1.22 2.98 -14.96
CA PRO A 36 1.37 1.62 -14.45
C PRO A 36 2.77 1.05 -14.68
N ASP A 37 3.36 1.29 -15.86
CA ASP A 37 4.72 0.81 -16.19
C ASP A 37 5.80 1.34 -15.24
N THR A 38 5.62 2.52 -14.64
CA THR A 38 6.54 3.04 -13.63
C THR A 38 6.33 2.34 -12.28
N LEU A 39 5.05 2.12 -11.93
CA LEU A 39 4.65 1.64 -10.61
C LEU A 39 4.82 0.12 -10.45
N VAL A 40 4.75 -0.66 -11.52
CA VAL A 40 4.95 -2.13 -11.45
C VAL A 40 6.32 -2.50 -10.88
N HIS A 41 7.35 -1.67 -11.09
CA HIS A 41 8.69 -1.88 -10.54
C HIS A 41 8.74 -1.78 -9.01
N LEU A 42 7.75 -1.13 -8.38
CA LEU A 42 7.67 -1.00 -6.92
C LEU A 42 6.99 -2.21 -6.27
N MET A 43 6.30 -3.05 -7.06
CA MET A 43 5.42 -4.10 -6.53
C MET A 43 6.20 -5.16 -5.75
N ASP A 44 7.31 -5.65 -6.32
CA ASP A 44 8.15 -6.64 -5.64
C ASP A 44 8.70 -6.12 -4.31
N TRP A 45 9.26 -4.91 -4.32
CA TRP A 45 9.73 -4.26 -3.10
C TRP A 45 8.61 -4.09 -2.08
N THR A 46 7.42 -3.70 -2.51
CA THR A 46 6.26 -3.50 -1.61
C THR A 46 5.83 -4.80 -0.96
N LEU A 47 5.81 -5.91 -1.72
CA LEU A 47 5.51 -7.22 -1.16
C LEU A 47 6.59 -7.69 -0.18
N ASP A 48 7.88 -7.45 -0.49
CA ASP A 48 8.97 -7.80 0.43
C ASP A 48 8.85 -7.02 1.75
N GLN A 49 8.54 -5.71 1.69
CA GLN A 49 8.25 -4.90 2.88
C GLN A 49 7.05 -5.41 3.66
N LEU A 50 5.96 -5.76 2.94
CA LEU A 50 4.75 -6.29 3.55
C LEU A 50 5.03 -7.59 4.30
N PHE A 51 5.77 -8.51 3.69
CA PHE A 51 6.15 -9.76 4.31
C PHE A 51 7.07 -9.54 5.52
N ALA A 52 8.02 -8.61 5.45
CA ALA A 52 8.86 -8.24 6.58
C ALA A 52 8.03 -7.68 7.76
N GLU A 53 7.07 -6.77 7.48
CA GLU A 53 6.16 -6.18 8.46
C GLU A 53 5.26 -7.23 9.14
N ILE A 54 4.91 -8.30 8.43
CA ILE A 54 4.10 -9.41 8.95
C ILE A 54 4.95 -10.38 9.79
N GLN A 55 6.20 -10.62 9.37
CA GLN A 55 7.14 -11.50 10.09
C GLN A 55 7.66 -10.87 11.38
N HIS A 56 7.80 -9.55 11.43
CA HIS A 56 8.36 -8.83 12.57
C HIS A 56 7.39 -7.78 13.16
N PRO A 57 6.29 -8.19 13.82
CA PRO A 57 5.30 -7.26 14.40
C PRO A 57 5.88 -6.31 15.46
N LYS A 58 7.06 -6.63 16.03
CA LYS A 58 7.76 -5.78 17.00
C LYS A 58 8.24 -4.46 16.36
N LEU A 59 8.55 -4.45 15.06
CA LEU A 59 8.90 -3.24 14.32
C LEU A 59 7.70 -2.27 14.22
N ARG A 60 6.47 -2.79 14.21
CA ARG A 60 5.24 -1.98 14.20
C ARG A 60 5.04 -1.16 15.47
N ARG A 61 5.57 -1.58 16.63
CA ARG A 61 5.35 -0.87 17.92
C ARG A 61 6.08 0.47 18.01
N HIS A 62 7.12 0.68 17.22
CA HIS A 62 7.80 1.98 17.13
C HIS A 62 7.06 2.98 16.24
N HIS A 63 5.99 2.55 15.56
CA HIS A 63 5.13 3.45 14.81
C HIS A 63 3.95 3.89 15.69
N PRO A 64 3.66 5.20 15.77
CA PRO A 64 2.55 5.68 16.57
C PRO A 64 1.27 4.97 16.13
N LYS A 65 0.56 4.38 17.11
CA LYS A 65 -0.77 3.79 16.91
C LYS A 65 -1.66 4.85 16.27
N SER A 66 -2.03 4.63 15.01
CA SER A 66 -3.05 5.42 14.34
C SER A 66 -4.42 4.95 14.81
N GLU A 67 -5.05 5.70 15.70
CA GLU A 67 -6.50 5.69 15.81
C GLU A 67 -7.06 6.24 14.48
N GLY A 68 -7.93 5.46 13.82
CA GLY A 68 -8.57 5.84 12.56
C GLY A 68 -8.23 4.91 11.40
N LEU A 69 -9.22 4.09 11.03
CA LEU A 69 -9.29 3.22 9.84
C LEU A 69 -9.37 4.06 8.55
N SER A 70 -8.36 4.90 8.31
CA SER A 70 -8.31 5.74 7.12
C SER A 70 -7.60 4.99 6.00
N GLY A 71 -8.38 4.51 5.03
CA GLY A 71 -7.85 3.88 3.82
C GLY A 71 -6.90 4.80 3.03
N PRO A 72 -6.17 4.28 2.03
CA PRO A 72 -5.10 5.01 1.36
C PRO A 72 -5.52 6.39 0.81
N GLY A 73 -6.76 6.52 0.34
CA GLY A 73 -7.32 7.76 -0.22
C GLY A 73 -7.36 8.96 0.74
N GLN A 74 -7.26 8.75 2.05
CA GLN A 74 -7.29 9.82 3.06
C GLN A 74 -5.88 10.30 3.48
N LEU A 75 -4.82 9.73 2.91
CA LEU A 75 -3.43 10.02 3.29
C LEU A 75 -2.85 11.28 2.60
N CYS A 76 -3.52 11.81 1.57
CA CYS A 76 -3.01 12.91 0.77
C CYS A 76 -4.07 13.99 0.53
N VAL A 77 -3.84 15.19 1.08
CA VAL A 77 -4.77 16.33 0.96
C VAL A 77 -4.97 16.79 -0.50
N CYS A 78 -3.94 16.71 -1.35
CA CYS A 78 -4.06 17.14 -2.75
C CYS A 78 -4.63 16.05 -3.68
N GLY A 79 -4.71 14.79 -3.23
CA GLY A 79 -5.20 13.67 -4.03
C GLY A 79 -4.37 13.30 -5.27
N GLN A 80 -3.26 13.99 -5.53
CA GLN A 80 -2.43 13.80 -6.74
C GLN A 80 -1.29 12.80 -6.55
N ASN A 81 -1.17 12.18 -5.38
CA ASN A 81 -0.11 11.24 -5.12
C ASN A 81 -0.38 9.92 -5.89
N PRO A 82 0.50 9.51 -6.83
CA PRO A 82 0.31 8.31 -7.63
C PRO A 82 0.21 7.03 -6.78
N LEU A 83 0.76 7.07 -5.56
CA LEU A 83 0.74 5.93 -4.64
C LEU A 83 -0.64 5.65 -4.04
N LEU A 84 -1.60 6.58 -4.11
CA LEU A 84 -2.96 6.36 -3.60
C LEU A 84 -3.62 5.19 -4.32
N THR A 85 -3.64 5.24 -5.65
CA THR A 85 -4.22 4.22 -6.53
C THR A 85 -3.37 2.95 -6.54
N TYR A 86 -2.05 3.10 -6.46
CA TYR A 86 -1.14 1.97 -6.31
C TYR A 86 -1.45 1.12 -5.07
N PHE A 87 -1.59 1.74 -3.90
CA PHE A 87 -1.87 1.01 -2.66
C PHE A 87 -3.32 0.53 -2.58
N SER A 88 -4.30 1.24 -3.16
CA SER A 88 -5.68 0.75 -3.20
C SER A 88 -5.83 -0.50 -4.08
N THR A 89 -5.18 -0.52 -5.25
CA THR A 89 -5.16 -1.72 -6.11
C THR A 89 -4.39 -2.88 -5.49
N ALA A 90 -3.36 -2.60 -4.70
CA ALA A 90 -2.63 -3.61 -3.91
C ALA A 90 -3.56 -4.30 -2.90
N GLU A 91 -4.30 -3.51 -2.14
CA GLU A 91 -5.27 -3.99 -1.15
C GLU A 91 -6.33 -4.88 -1.81
N GLN A 92 -6.89 -4.42 -2.93
CA GLN A 92 -7.88 -5.18 -3.68
C GLN A 92 -7.30 -6.49 -4.22
N ALA A 93 -6.10 -6.47 -4.81
CA ALA A 93 -5.45 -7.67 -5.34
C ALA A 93 -5.22 -8.72 -4.24
N MET A 94 -4.82 -8.30 -3.05
CA MET A 94 -4.65 -9.20 -1.91
C MET A 94 -5.97 -9.84 -1.48
N ILE A 95 -7.03 -9.03 -1.34
CA ILE A 95 -8.36 -9.54 -0.97
C ILE A 95 -8.82 -10.57 -1.99
N GLU A 96 -8.73 -10.25 -3.28
CA GLU A 96 -9.17 -11.14 -4.36
C GLU A 96 -8.35 -12.43 -4.43
N THR A 97 -7.02 -12.35 -4.29
CA THR A 97 -6.14 -13.53 -4.27
C THR A 97 -6.48 -14.44 -3.09
N LEU A 98 -6.74 -13.87 -1.92
CA LEU A 98 -7.12 -14.63 -0.72
C LEU A 98 -8.52 -15.27 -0.84
N LEU A 99 -9.45 -14.64 -1.56
CA LEU A 99 -10.78 -15.21 -1.81
C LEU A 99 -10.72 -16.43 -2.74
N VAL A 100 -9.85 -16.39 -3.76
CA VAL A 100 -9.62 -17.51 -4.69
C VAL A 100 -8.94 -18.68 -3.97
N GLU A 101 -8.01 -18.41 -3.07
CA GLU A 101 -7.22 -19.41 -2.33
C GLU A 101 -7.93 -20.00 -1.09
N ARG A 102 -9.27 -19.96 -1.08
CA ARG A 102 -10.11 -20.51 0.00
C ARG A 102 -9.79 -21.97 0.33
N ALA A 103 -9.36 -22.77 -0.65
CA ALA A 103 -9.00 -24.18 -0.45
C ALA A 103 -7.83 -24.37 0.53
N ASN A 104 -6.82 -23.49 0.49
CA ASN A 104 -5.64 -23.55 1.36
C ASN A 104 -5.86 -22.86 2.72
N THR A 105 -6.79 -21.91 2.79
CA THR A 105 -7.19 -21.22 4.02
C THR A 105 -8.38 -21.87 4.74
N ASN A 106 -8.93 -22.96 4.21
CA ASN A 106 -10.11 -23.66 4.75
C ASN A 106 -9.89 -24.28 6.15
N ARG A 107 -8.64 -24.28 6.63
CA ARG A 107 -8.27 -24.68 8.00
C ARG A 107 -8.50 -23.58 9.05
N LEU A 108 -8.80 -22.35 8.62
CA LEU A 108 -9.08 -21.22 9.51
C LEU A 108 -10.58 -20.97 9.59
N SER A 109 -11.06 -20.73 10.81
CA SER A 109 -12.40 -20.21 11.05
C SER A 109 -12.62 -18.86 10.37
N ALA A 110 -13.88 -18.45 10.21
CA ALA A 110 -14.21 -17.14 9.65
C ALA A 110 -13.56 -16.00 10.45
N VAL A 111 -13.57 -16.10 11.78
CA VAL A 111 -12.98 -15.10 12.69
C VAL A 111 -11.46 -15.01 12.48
N GLU A 112 -10.75 -16.14 12.39
CA GLU A 112 -9.30 -16.15 12.19
C GLU A 112 -8.90 -15.58 10.82
N ARG A 113 -9.74 -15.79 9.79
CA ARG A 113 -9.56 -15.17 8.47
C ARG A 113 -9.74 -13.66 8.53
N ASP A 114 -10.77 -13.17 9.21
CA ASP A 114 -11.03 -11.73 9.34
C ASP A 114 -9.93 -11.03 10.13
N VAL A 115 -9.45 -11.64 11.22
CA VAL A 115 -8.31 -11.12 12.00
C VAL A 115 -7.05 -11.08 11.13
N SER A 116 -6.74 -12.16 10.41
CA SER A 116 -5.54 -12.21 9.55
C SER A 116 -5.60 -11.21 8.41
N LEU A 117 -6.79 -11.00 7.81
CA LEU A 117 -7.00 -9.98 6.78
C LEU A 117 -6.85 -8.56 7.36
N SER A 118 -7.40 -8.30 8.55
CA SER A 118 -7.25 -7.02 9.24
C SER A 118 -5.79 -6.68 9.54
N GLU A 119 -5.01 -7.67 10.01
CA GLU A 119 -3.58 -7.51 10.27
C GLU A 119 -2.76 -7.26 8.99
N LEU A 120 -3.16 -7.89 7.87
CA LEU A 120 -2.55 -7.70 6.55
C LEU A 120 -2.83 -6.30 6.01
N LYS A 121 -4.10 -5.86 6.06
CA LYS A 121 -4.51 -4.51 5.66
C LYS A 121 -3.79 -3.45 6.49
N SER A 122 -3.72 -3.65 7.80
CA SER A 122 -2.99 -2.75 8.70
C SER A 122 -1.50 -2.65 8.34
N ALA A 123 -0.87 -3.75 7.93
CA ALA A 123 0.53 -3.77 7.49
C ALA A 123 0.72 -2.97 6.19
N LEU A 124 -0.14 -3.20 5.20
CA LEU A 124 -0.11 -2.47 3.94
C LEU A 124 -0.34 -0.98 4.17
N HIS A 125 -1.30 -0.60 5.01
CA HIS A 125 -1.60 0.80 5.33
C HIS A 125 -0.44 1.51 6.03
N ALA A 126 0.30 0.80 6.88
CA ALA A 126 1.51 1.34 7.50
C ALA A 126 2.59 1.68 6.45
N ILE A 127 2.81 0.79 5.48
CA ILE A 127 3.72 1.03 4.35
C ILE A 127 3.19 2.19 3.51
N ALA A 128 1.91 2.14 3.11
CA ALA A 128 1.28 3.15 2.29
C ALA A 128 1.42 4.55 2.89
N ARG A 129 1.19 4.69 4.19
CA ARG A 129 1.34 5.97 4.89
C ARG A 129 2.78 6.49 4.81
N ARG A 130 3.79 5.67 5.12
CA ARG A 130 5.19 6.12 5.07
C ARG A 130 5.60 6.58 3.68
N GLU A 131 5.23 5.84 2.65
CA GLU A 131 5.60 6.17 1.27
C GLU A 131 4.82 7.38 0.75
N ILE A 132 3.51 7.45 1.03
CA ILE A 132 2.67 8.59 0.65
C ILE A 132 3.13 9.86 1.36
N ASP A 133 3.43 9.79 2.66
CA ASP A 133 3.91 10.94 3.43
C ASP A 133 5.27 11.43 2.93
N SER A 134 6.20 10.51 2.65
CA SER A 134 7.53 10.83 2.10
C SER A 134 7.41 11.52 0.75
N PHE A 135 6.55 11.00 -0.14
CA PHE A 135 6.30 11.61 -1.44
C PHE A 135 5.61 12.99 -1.30
N CYS A 136 4.61 13.09 -0.42
CA CYS A 136 3.89 14.36 -0.19
C CYS A 136 4.80 15.43 0.43
N ALA A 137 5.80 15.07 1.23
CA ALA A 137 6.78 16.01 1.75
C ALA A 137 7.56 16.71 0.61
N VAL A 138 7.91 15.98 -0.45
CA VAL A 138 8.54 16.54 -1.65
C VAL A 138 7.60 17.51 -2.37
N CYS A 139 6.33 17.12 -2.55
CA CYS A 139 5.32 17.98 -3.17
C CYS A 139 5.14 19.30 -2.40
N ARG A 140 5.01 19.22 -1.07
CA ARG A 140 4.87 20.40 -0.20
C ARG A 140 6.10 21.30 -0.24
N GLY A 141 7.30 20.72 -0.23
CA GLY A 141 8.55 21.47 -0.33
C GLY A 141 8.65 22.29 -1.62
N ARG A 142 8.25 21.72 -2.76
CA ARG A 142 8.24 22.44 -4.06
C ARG A 142 7.25 23.61 -4.08
N ILE A 143 6.05 23.43 -3.52
CA ILE A 143 5.04 24.51 -3.44
C ILE A 143 5.54 25.65 -2.55
N GLN A 144 6.14 25.33 -1.41
CA GLN A 144 6.71 26.34 -0.50
C GLN A 144 7.89 27.08 -1.12
N GLN A 145 8.75 26.40 -1.88
CA GLN A 145 9.87 27.04 -2.58
C GLN A 145 9.38 27.98 -3.69
N ALA A 146 8.42 27.53 -4.53
CA ALA A 146 7.84 28.36 -5.56
C ALA A 146 7.19 29.63 -4.98
N ALA A 147 6.48 29.52 -3.85
CA ALA A 147 5.90 30.66 -3.15
C ALA A 147 6.97 31.64 -2.63
N LYS A 148 8.09 31.15 -2.10
CA LYS A 148 9.23 31.98 -1.67
C LYS A 148 9.90 32.70 -2.83
N ASP A 149 10.10 32.02 -3.96
CA ASP A 149 10.73 32.59 -5.15
C ASP A 149 9.85 33.68 -5.80
N THR A 150 8.52 33.54 -5.74
CA THR A 150 7.60 34.61 -6.16
C THR A 150 7.49 35.78 -5.16
N ALA A 151 7.80 35.55 -3.89
CA ALA A 151 7.72 36.57 -2.83
C ALA A 151 9.04 37.33 -2.62
N SER A 152 10.14 36.92 -3.26
CA SER A 152 11.42 37.63 -3.22
C SER A 152 11.55 38.52 -4.45
N PRO A 153 11.41 39.86 -4.32
CA PRO A 153 11.64 40.74 -5.45
C PRO A 153 13.12 40.65 -5.83
N ARG A 154 13.41 40.31 -7.09
CA ARG A 154 14.77 40.38 -7.63
C ARG A 154 15.23 41.84 -7.53
N HIS A 155 16.18 42.11 -6.64
CA HIS A 155 16.92 43.37 -6.59
C HIS A 155 17.90 43.47 -7.75
#